data_AF-A0A1Y5E5V9-F1
#
_entry.id   AF-A0A1Y5E5V9-F1
#
_cell.length_a   1.000
_cell.length_b   1.000
_cell.length_c   1.000
_cell.angle_alpha   90.00
_cell.angle_beta   90.00
_cell.angle_gamma   90.00
#
_symmetry.space_group_name_H-M   'P 1'
#
loop_
_entity.id
_entity.type
_entity.pdbx_description
1 polymer ?
#
loop_
_entity_poly.entity_id
_entity_poly.type
_entity_poly.pdbx_seq_one_letter_code
_entity_poly.pdbx_strand_id
1 'polypeptide(L)'
;MSVNRDGTMYAAIYSGEHIQLGLPANNNLPVREIEASIKAHTDDLKSGKRRRLKSNVWVGFEEAQLKAARKIESGFHMLFGGGGLRAQSFDGMPRAGRYSECNSSDLDDAFSRWAKQVFDEGVSVSAALDVIVFGKSFRKVDQAHCKRKGYAKDNLMKCLDMYIQTRSNTP
;
A
#
# COMPACT_ATOMS: atom_id res chain seq x y z
N MET A 1 -17.83 -8.62 34.52
CA MET A 1 -16.68 -8.05 33.77
C MET A 1 -15.62 -9.12 33.73
N SER A 2 -15.41 -9.74 32.58
CA SER A 2 -14.49 -10.88 32.46
C SER A 2 -13.28 -10.44 31.66
N VAL A 3 -12.12 -10.45 32.32
CA VAL A 3 -10.82 -10.11 31.74
C VAL A 3 -10.12 -11.42 31.42
N ASN A 4 -9.83 -11.68 30.13
CA ASN A 4 -8.93 -12.76 29.75
C ASN A 4 -7.48 -12.25 29.73
N ARG A 5 -6.53 -13.19 29.94
CA ARG A 5 -5.10 -12.98 30.23
C ARG A 5 -4.25 -12.33 29.14
N ASP A 6 -4.86 -11.95 28.01
CA ASP A 6 -4.12 -11.57 26.80
C ASP A 6 -4.12 -10.04 26.57
N GLY A 7 -4.75 -9.28 27.47
CA GLY A 7 -4.73 -7.81 27.45
C GLY A 7 -5.52 -7.16 26.32
N THR A 8 -6.20 -7.92 25.45
CA THR A 8 -6.99 -7.38 24.34
C THR A 8 -8.40 -7.02 24.81
N MET A 9 -8.64 -5.72 25.01
CA MET A 9 -9.99 -5.16 25.11
C MET A 9 -10.55 -4.91 23.72
N TYR A 10 -11.59 -5.65 23.33
CA TYR A 10 -12.44 -5.24 22.22
C TYR A 10 -13.42 -4.18 22.73
N ALA A 11 -13.12 -2.91 22.45
CA ALA A 11 -14.11 -1.86 22.55
C ALA A 11 -15.15 -2.08 21.46
N ALA A 12 -16.40 -2.32 21.85
CA ALA A 12 -17.53 -2.16 20.95
C ALA A 12 -17.64 -0.66 20.62
N ILE A 13 -17.49 -0.28 19.35
CA ILE A 13 -17.62 1.12 18.92
C ILE A 13 -18.70 1.20 17.83
N TYR A 14 -19.88 1.67 18.25
CA TYR A 14 -20.75 2.49 17.43
C TYR A 14 -20.14 3.91 17.37
N SER A 15 -20.20 4.55 16.21
CA SER A 15 -19.93 5.98 15.93
C SER A 15 -18.46 6.44 15.74
N GLY A 16 -18.14 6.92 14.53
CA GLY A 16 -17.00 7.82 14.27
C GLY A 16 -15.65 7.18 13.93
N GLU A 17 -15.64 6.02 13.26
CA GLU A 17 -14.49 5.16 12.91
C GLU A 17 -13.11 5.85 12.82
N HIS A 18 -12.39 5.85 13.95
CA HIS A 18 -10.95 5.70 13.96
C HIS A 18 -10.64 4.25 13.56
N ILE A 19 -10.03 4.05 12.39
CA ILE A 19 -9.49 2.75 12.00
C ILE A 19 -8.31 2.50 12.94
N GLN A 20 -8.55 1.81 14.06
CA GLN A 20 -7.46 1.25 14.86
C GLN A 20 -6.90 0.06 14.08
N LEU A 21 -5.94 0.36 13.22
CA LEU A 21 -5.09 -0.64 12.59
C LEU A 21 -4.35 -1.34 13.74
N GLY A 22 -4.60 -2.64 13.92
CA GLY A 22 -3.86 -3.49 14.86
C GLY A 22 -2.42 -3.70 14.39
N LEU A 23 -1.66 -2.61 14.27
CA LEU A 23 -0.27 -2.65 13.85
C LEU A 23 0.57 -3.13 15.03
N PRO A 24 1.49 -4.09 14.82
CA PRO A 24 2.45 -4.46 15.84
C PRO A 24 3.23 -3.21 16.27
N ALA A 25 3.22 -2.92 17.57
CA ALA A 25 3.66 -1.65 18.17
C ALA A 25 5.17 -1.33 18.02
N ASN A 26 5.91 -2.10 17.22
CA ASN A 26 7.38 -2.06 17.16
C ASN A 26 7.96 -1.94 15.74
N ASN A 27 7.12 -1.79 14.71
CA ASN A 27 7.60 -1.54 13.36
C ASN A 27 7.54 -0.04 13.08
N ASN A 28 8.70 0.59 12.86
CA ASN A 28 8.87 1.98 12.39
C ASN A 28 8.30 2.18 10.97
N LEU A 29 7.05 1.79 10.77
CA LEU A 29 6.32 2.04 9.54
C LEU A 29 5.99 3.53 9.48
N PRO A 30 5.94 4.12 8.28
CA PRO A 30 5.41 5.46 8.10
C PRO A 30 3.87 5.45 8.19
N VAL A 31 3.35 5.02 9.36
CA VAL A 31 1.92 4.75 9.62
C VAL A 31 1.08 5.97 9.26
N ARG A 32 1.52 7.17 9.65
CA ARG A 32 0.80 8.42 9.34
C ARG A 32 0.68 8.68 7.85
N GLU A 33 1.70 8.35 7.06
CA GLU A 33 1.70 8.52 5.60
C GLU A 33 0.73 7.54 4.94
N ILE A 34 0.76 6.30 5.41
CA ILE A 34 -0.10 5.22 4.92
C ILE A 34 -1.57 5.49 5.28
N GLU A 35 -1.85 5.88 6.53
CA GLU A 35 -3.18 6.24 7.01
C GLU A 35 -3.76 7.43 6.24
N ALA A 36 -2.95 8.46 5.95
CA ALA A 36 -3.38 9.61 5.16
C ALA A 36 -3.81 9.19 3.75
N SER A 37 -3.07 8.27 3.12
CA SER A 37 -3.39 7.73 1.79
C SER A 37 -4.68 6.88 1.83
N ILE A 38 -4.83 6.01 2.83
CA ILE A 38 -6.05 5.23 3.07
C ILE A 38 -7.26 6.17 3.23
N LYS A 39 -7.15 7.16 4.11
CA LYS A 39 -8.23 8.12 4.38
C LYS A 39 -8.63 8.88 3.12
N ALA A 40 -7.67 9.45 2.41
CA ALA A 40 -7.92 10.18 1.17
C ALA A 40 -8.63 9.30 0.11
N HIS A 41 -8.25 8.02 0.01
CA HIS A 41 -8.94 7.07 -0.86
C HIS A 41 -10.36 6.76 -0.40
N THR A 42 -10.59 6.57 0.90
CA THR A 42 -11.94 6.34 1.42
C THR A 42 -12.87 7.54 1.19
N ASP A 43 -12.35 8.76 1.29
CA ASP A 43 -13.10 9.99 1.01
C ASP A 43 -13.42 10.12 -0.49
N ASP A 44 -12.47 9.77 -1.36
CA ASP A 44 -12.70 9.68 -2.80
C ASP A 44 -13.81 8.66 -3.15
N LEU A 45 -13.82 7.50 -2.48
CA LEU A 45 -14.89 6.49 -2.65
C LEU A 45 -16.25 6.99 -2.18
N LYS A 46 -16.33 7.64 -1.01
CA LYS A 46 -17.57 8.23 -0.47
C LYS A 46 -18.12 9.32 -1.38
N SER A 47 -17.26 10.12 -1.99
CA SER A 47 -17.66 11.17 -2.93
C SER A 47 -18.11 10.67 -4.31
N GLY A 48 -18.14 9.36 -4.55
CA GLY A 48 -18.59 8.78 -5.82
C GLY A 48 -17.60 8.99 -6.98
N LYS A 49 -16.39 9.51 -6.72
CA LYS A 49 -15.32 9.70 -7.72
C LYS A 49 -14.65 8.37 -8.10
N ARG A 50 -15.44 7.38 -8.51
CA ARG A 50 -14.92 6.13 -9.10
C ARG A 50 -14.44 6.43 -10.52
N ARG A 51 -13.14 6.36 -10.76
CA ARG A 51 -12.58 6.39 -12.11
C ARG A 51 -11.94 5.05 -12.40
N ARG A 52 -12.36 4.42 -13.50
CA ARG A 52 -11.63 3.31 -14.10
C ARG A 52 -10.23 3.80 -14.47
N LEU A 53 -9.22 3.09 -14.00
CA LEU A 53 -7.85 3.26 -14.47
C LEU A 53 -7.82 3.09 -15.99
N LYS A 54 -7.02 3.92 -16.65
CA LYS A 54 -6.57 3.61 -18.00
C LYS A 54 -5.41 2.62 -17.83
N SER A 55 -5.48 1.48 -18.52
CA SER A 55 -4.48 0.38 -18.52
C SER A 55 -3.05 0.80 -18.85
N ASN A 56 -2.81 2.06 -19.22
CA ASN A 56 -1.54 2.54 -19.75
C ASN A 56 -0.53 2.94 -18.67
N VAL A 57 -0.88 2.90 -17.37
CA VAL A 57 0.05 3.27 -16.28
C VAL A 57 1.25 2.33 -16.22
N TRP A 58 1.03 1.05 -16.51
CA TRP A 58 2.04 -0.01 -16.40
C TRP A 58 2.86 -0.21 -17.69
N VAL A 59 2.57 0.54 -18.75
CA VAL A 59 3.32 0.45 -20.00
C VAL A 59 4.72 0.99 -19.79
N GLY A 60 5.73 0.16 -20.08
CA GLY A 60 7.15 0.49 -19.93
C GLY A 60 7.77 0.10 -18.58
N PHE A 61 7.02 -0.59 -17.70
CA PHE A 61 7.60 -1.24 -16.52
C PHE A 61 8.15 -2.62 -16.87
N GLU A 62 9.27 -2.98 -16.26
CA GLU A 62 9.88 -4.30 -16.42
C GLU A 62 9.08 -5.38 -15.68
N GLU A 63 9.20 -6.65 -16.09
CA GLU A 63 8.49 -7.75 -15.43
C GLU A 63 8.84 -7.87 -13.94
N ALA A 64 10.09 -7.59 -13.57
CA ALA A 64 10.53 -7.58 -12.16
C ALA A 64 9.81 -6.50 -11.36
N GLN A 65 9.65 -5.29 -11.91
CA GLN A 65 8.94 -4.17 -11.30
C GLN A 65 7.44 -4.47 -11.18
N LEU A 66 6.85 -5.11 -12.20
CA LEU A 66 5.47 -5.59 -12.15
C LEU A 66 5.29 -6.66 -11.05
N LYS A 67 6.23 -7.60 -10.90
CA LYS A 67 6.20 -8.59 -9.79
C LYS A 67 6.34 -7.92 -8.43
N ALA A 68 7.21 -6.92 -8.31
CA ALA A 68 7.39 -6.14 -7.08
C ALA A 68 6.10 -5.40 -6.68
N ALA A 69 5.46 -4.71 -7.63
CA ALA A 69 4.21 -3.97 -7.39
C ALA A 69 3.11 -4.87 -6.82
N ARG A 70 2.95 -6.10 -7.33
CA ARG A 70 1.98 -7.07 -6.76
C ARG A 70 2.33 -7.51 -5.37
N LYS A 71 3.60 -7.79 -5.10
CA LYS A 71 4.00 -8.24 -3.76
C LYS A 71 3.78 -7.13 -2.73
N ILE A 72 4.04 -5.87 -3.11
CA ILE A 72 3.72 -4.70 -2.29
C ILE A 72 2.20 -4.61 -2.07
N GLU A 73 1.40 -4.72 -3.13
CA GLU A 73 -0.06 -4.74 -3.04
C GLU A 73 -0.57 -5.84 -2.09
N SER A 74 -0.10 -7.07 -2.27
CA SER A 74 -0.47 -8.20 -1.41
C SER A 74 -0.07 -7.99 0.05
N GLY A 75 1.15 -7.52 0.32
CA GLY A 75 1.61 -7.23 1.68
C GLY A 75 0.81 -6.10 2.32
N PHE A 76 0.47 -5.07 1.56
CA PHE A 76 -0.45 -4.02 2.01
C PHE A 76 -1.82 -4.59 2.38
N HIS A 77 -2.40 -5.45 1.54
CA HIS A 77 -3.69 -6.06 1.82
C HIS A 77 -3.68 -6.99 3.03
N MET A 78 -2.59 -7.70 3.28
CA MET A 78 -2.46 -8.52 4.49
C MET A 78 -2.49 -7.66 5.76
N LEU A 79 -1.79 -6.52 5.74
CA LEU A 79 -1.70 -5.62 6.91
C LEU A 79 -2.91 -4.72 7.11
N PHE A 80 -3.50 -4.21 6.03
CA PHE A 80 -4.51 -3.14 6.07
C PHE A 80 -5.88 -3.56 5.51
N GLY A 81 -6.01 -4.78 4.97
CA GLY A 81 -7.23 -5.27 4.32
C GLY A 81 -8.35 -5.73 5.26
N GLY A 82 -8.06 -5.92 6.55
CA GLY A 82 -8.97 -6.51 7.54
C GLY A 82 -10.22 -5.70 7.91
N GLY A 83 -10.38 -4.46 7.44
CA GLY A 83 -11.44 -3.53 7.87
C GLY A 83 -12.46 -3.13 6.79
N GLY A 84 -12.65 -3.92 5.74
CA GLY A 84 -13.56 -3.54 4.64
C GLY A 84 -12.97 -2.47 3.70
N LEU A 85 -11.66 -2.25 3.74
CA LEU A 85 -10.93 -1.39 2.83
C LEU A 85 -11.07 -1.93 1.40
N ARG A 86 -11.98 -1.33 0.63
CA ARG A 86 -12.06 -1.55 -0.82
C ARG A 86 -10.91 -0.81 -1.50
N ALA A 87 -9.73 -1.42 -1.56
CA ALA A 87 -8.79 -1.04 -2.60
C ALA A 87 -9.52 -1.22 -3.95
N GLN A 88 -9.37 -0.25 -4.84
CA GLN A 88 -9.85 -0.47 -6.19
C GLN A 88 -9.02 -1.63 -6.71
N SER A 89 -9.70 -2.68 -7.16
CA SER A 89 -9.02 -3.79 -7.81
C SER A 89 -8.06 -3.21 -8.83
N PHE A 90 -6.87 -3.80 -8.85
CA PHE A 90 -5.71 -3.61 -9.70
C PHE A 90 -6.03 -3.64 -11.21
N ASP A 91 -6.94 -2.76 -11.64
CA ASP A 91 -7.66 -2.85 -12.90
C ASP A 91 -6.79 -2.19 -13.98
N GLY A 92 -6.05 -3.01 -14.71
CA GLY A 92 -5.17 -2.58 -15.80
C GLY A 92 -3.75 -3.14 -15.77
N MET A 93 -3.34 -3.86 -14.72
CA MET A 93 -2.08 -4.60 -14.76
C MET A 93 -2.29 -5.98 -15.42
N PRO A 94 -1.38 -6.47 -16.28
CA PRO A 94 -1.53 -7.78 -16.91
C PRO A 94 -1.71 -8.86 -15.84
N ARG A 95 -2.63 -9.82 -15.99
CA ARG A 95 -2.75 -10.92 -15.02
C ARG A 95 -1.58 -11.89 -15.18
N ALA A 96 -0.51 -11.74 -14.40
CA ALA A 96 0.43 -12.86 -14.18
C ALA A 96 -0.28 -13.93 -13.36
N GLY A 97 0.00 -15.19 -13.68
CA GLY A 97 -0.73 -16.39 -13.22
C GLY A 97 -0.90 -16.49 -11.71
N ARG A 98 -1.83 -17.37 -11.30
CA ARG A 98 -2.18 -17.64 -9.91
C ARG A 98 -0.92 -17.71 -9.04
N TYR A 99 -0.77 -16.77 -8.10
CA TYR A 99 0.25 -16.86 -7.07
C TYR A 99 -0.16 -17.98 -6.11
N SER A 100 0.45 -19.15 -6.29
CA SER A 100 0.44 -20.20 -5.28
C SER A 100 1.28 -19.71 -4.10
N GLU A 101 0.67 -19.65 -2.93
CA GLU A 101 1.31 -19.93 -1.63
C GLU A 101 2.67 -19.26 -1.41
N CYS A 102 2.68 -17.93 -1.29
CA CYS A 102 3.72 -17.28 -0.49
C CYS A 102 3.16 -17.21 0.94
N ASN A 103 3.90 -17.70 1.94
CA ASN A 103 3.46 -17.66 3.33
C ASN A 103 3.03 -16.24 3.70
N SER A 104 1.86 -16.08 4.30
CA SER A 104 1.28 -14.76 4.62
C SER A 104 2.21 -13.91 5.50
N SER A 105 2.97 -14.56 6.39
CA SER A 105 3.97 -13.94 7.28
C SER A 105 5.27 -13.49 6.56
N ASP A 106 5.50 -13.89 5.32
CA ASP A 106 6.68 -13.42 4.55
C ASP A 106 6.35 -12.16 3.72
N LEU A 107 5.06 -11.86 3.53
CA LEU A 107 4.59 -10.73 2.72
C LEU A 107 4.39 -9.47 3.55
N ASP A 108 3.85 -9.59 4.77
CA ASP A 108 3.71 -8.49 5.72
C ASP A 108 5.08 -7.99 6.21
N ASP A 109 6.02 -8.89 6.53
CA ASP A 109 7.38 -8.58 6.94
C ASP A 109 8.16 -7.93 5.80
N ALA A 110 8.04 -8.46 4.58
CA ALA A 110 8.69 -7.90 3.41
C ALA A 110 8.14 -6.50 3.07
N PHE A 111 6.82 -6.32 3.14
CA PHE A 111 6.20 -5.01 2.98
C PHE A 111 6.68 -4.04 4.06
N SER A 112 6.75 -4.50 5.31
CA SER A 112 7.12 -3.62 6.42
C SER A 112 8.56 -3.14 6.32
N ARG A 113 9.49 -4.06 6.00
CA ARG A 113 10.89 -3.74 5.73
C ARG A 113 11.05 -2.78 4.56
N TRP A 114 10.36 -3.04 3.46
CA TRP A 114 10.37 -2.16 2.29
C TRP A 114 9.84 -0.76 2.64
N ALA A 115 8.69 -0.64 3.28
CA ALA A 115 8.08 0.63 3.60
C ALA A 115 8.97 1.47 4.52
N LYS A 116 9.62 0.83 5.50
CA LYS A 116 10.62 1.49 6.35
C LYS A 116 11.82 1.98 5.54
N GLN A 117 12.40 1.12 4.68
CA GLN A 117 13.56 1.49 3.88
C GLN A 117 13.26 2.65 2.91
N VAL A 118 12.11 2.62 2.25
CA VAL A 118 11.65 3.71 1.36
C VAL A 118 11.52 5.03 2.12
N PHE A 119 10.95 4.97 3.33
CA PHE A 119 10.82 6.14 4.18
C PHE A 119 12.17 6.69 4.66
N ASP A 120 13.08 5.82 5.10
CA ASP A 120 14.42 6.21 5.56
C ASP A 120 15.25 6.87 4.41
N GLU A 121 14.99 6.50 3.15
CA GLU A 121 15.58 7.09 1.93
C GLU A 121 14.89 8.39 1.47
N GLY A 122 13.94 8.92 2.25
CA GLY A 122 13.21 10.15 1.93
C GLY A 122 12.26 10.02 0.72
N VAL A 123 11.90 8.79 0.36
CA VAL A 123 10.97 8.50 -0.75
C VAL A 123 9.57 8.33 -0.19
N SER A 124 8.55 8.81 -0.90
CA SER A 124 7.18 8.79 -0.39
C SER A 124 6.54 7.42 -0.58
N VAL A 125 6.25 6.73 0.53
CA VAL A 125 5.53 5.45 0.52
C VAL A 125 4.09 5.66 0.07
N SER A 126 3.45 6.73 0.55
CA SER A 126 2.05 7.03 0.21
C SER A 126 1.85 7.34 -1.27
N ALA A 127 2.79 8.04 -1.93
CA ALA A 127 2.73 8.29 -3.36
C ALA A 127 2.82 6.99 -4.18
N ALA A 128 3.60 6.00 -3.72
CA ALA A 128 3.67 4.69 -4.35
C ALA A 128 2.37 3.89 -4.13
N LEU A 129 1.84 3.85 -2.91
CA LEU A 129 0.59 3.14 -2.59
C LEU A 129 -0.61 3.76 -3.31
N ASP A 130 -0.64 5.07 -3.45
CA ASP A 130 -1.63 5.80 -4.23
C ASP A 130 -1.75 5.28 -5.67
N VAL A 131 -0.63 4.89 -6.28
CA VAL A 131 -0.62 4.29 -7.62
C VAL A 131 -0.87 2.79 -7.57
N ILE A 132 -0.13 2.05 -6.74
CA ILE A 132 -0.14 0.58 -6.71
C ILE A 132 -1.47 0.05 -6.19
N VAL A 133 -1.92 0.53 -5.03
CA VAL A 133 -3.09 -0.01 -4.31
C VAL A 133 -4.36 0.73 -4.68
N PHE A 134 -4.28 2.07 -4.76
CA PHE A 134 -5.46 2.90 -5.00
C PHE A 134 -5.67 3.27 -6.45
N GLY A 135 -4.74 2.89 -7.33
CA GLY A 135 -4.91 3.00 -8.77
C GLY A 135 -4.97 4.45 -9.28
N LYS A 136 -4.42 5.41 -8.52
CA LYS A 136 -4.39 6.81 -8.96
C LYS A 136 -3.42 6.96 -10.13
N SER A 137 -3.77 7.81 -11.10
CA SER A 137 -2.85 8.15 -12.18
C SER A 137 -1.70 9.01 -11.64
N PHE A 138 -0.52 8.94 -12.27
CA PHE A 138 0.64 9.77 -11.88
C PHE A 138 0.28 11.25 -11.76
N ARG A 139 -0.51 11.79 -12.70
CA ARG A 139 -0.97 13.19 -12.64
C ARG A 139 -1.79 13.50 -11.38
N LYS A 140 -2.65 12.58 -10.94
CA LYS A 140 -3.46 12.77 -9.74
C LYS A 140 -2.59 12.73 -8.48
N VAL A 141 -1.61 11.82 -8.44
CA VAL A 141 -0.65 11.73 -7.34
C VAL A 141 0.23 12.98 -7.28
N ASP A 142 0.79 13.43 -8.41
CA ASP A 142 1.55 14.68 -8.49
C ASP A 142 0.75 15.87 -7.94
N GLN A 143 -0.53 15.97 -8.29
CA GLN A 143 -1.43 17.02 -7.80
C GLN A 143 -1.71 16.89 -6.30
N ALA A 144 -2.03 15.69 -5.81
CA ALA A 144 -2.36 15.44 -4.40
C ALA A 144 -1.17 15.73 -3.48
N HIS A 145 0.05 15.50 -3.96
CA HIS A 145 1.29 15.75 -3.24
C HIS A 145 1.86 17.15 -3.48
N CYS A 146 1.19 17.98 -4.29
CA CYS A 146 1.68 19.30 -4.72
C CYS A 146 3.10 19.27 -5.29
N LYS A 147 3.43 18.24 -6.08
CA LYS A 147 4.75 18.05 -6.68
C LYS A 147 4.74 18.37 -8.18
N ARG A 148 5.95 18.53 -8.74
CA ARG A 148 6.16 18.74 -10.17
C ARG A 148 5.71 17.51 -10.99
N LYS A 149 5.30 17.74 -12.24
CA LYS A 149 4.93 16.68 -13.18
C LYS A 149 6.05 15.64 -13.29
N GLY A 150 5.68 14.37 -13.14
CA GLY A 150 6.61 13.23 -13.24
C GLY A 150 7.10 12.69 -11.90
N TYR A 151 6.91 13.45 -10.81
CA TYR A 151 7.31 13.04 -9.46
C TYR A 151 6.79 11.64 -9.09
N ALA A 152 5.51 11.36 -9.29
CA ALA A 152 4.90 10.10 -8.91
C ALA A 152 5.46 8.91 -9.71
N LYS A 153 5.86 9.13 -10.96
CA LYS A 153 6.49 8.09 -11.78
C LYS A 153 7.90 7.79 -11.26
N ASP A 154 8.71 8.82 -11.05
CA ASP A 154 10.07 8.70 -10.55
C ASP A 154 10.09 8.05 -9.15
N ASN A 155 9.18 8.51 -8.27
CA ASN A 155 8.98 7.95 -6.94
C ASN A 155 8.57 6.47 -7.02
N LEU A 156 7.61 6.11 -7.88
CA LEU A 156 7.19 4.72 -8.04
C LEU A 156 8.33 3.84 -8.54
N MET A 157 9.09 4.27 -9.56
CA MET A 157 10.23 3.50 -10.07
C MET A 157 11.25 3.25 -8.96
N LYS A 158 11.66 4.30 -8.23
CA LYS A 158 12.59 4.17 -7.09
C LYS A 158 12.04 3.20 -6.03
N CYS A 159 10.76 3.29 -5.68
CA CYS A 159 10.13 2.38 -4.73
C CYS A 159 10.15 0.91 -5.18
N LEU A 160 9.90 0.64 -6.47
CA LEU A 160 9.91 -0.73 -7.01
C LEU A 160 11.32 -1.30 -7.07
N ASP A 161 12.30 -0.49 -7.49
CA ASP A 161 13.71 -0.88 -7.53
C ASP A 161 14.23 -1.20 -6.12
N MET A 162 13.84 -0.39 -5.13
CA MET A 162 14.16 -0.66 -3.72
C MET A 162 13.55 -1.98 -3.25
N TYR A 163 12.29 -2.27 -3.57
CA TYR A 163 11.67 -3.56 -3.21
C TYR A 163 12.42 -4.76 -3.79
N ILE A 164 12.87 -4.63 -5.05
CA ILE A 164 13.67 -5.66 -5.73
C ILE A 164 15.01 -5.85 -4.98
N GLN A 165 15.70 -4.76 -4.63
CA GLN A 165 16.97 -4.81 -3.89
C GLN A 165 16.82 -5.42 -2.49
N THR A 166 15.79 -5.06 -1.73
CA THR A 166 15.54 -5.62 -0.39
C THR A 166 15.36 -7.13 -0.45
N ARG A 167 14.69 -7.64 -1.49
CA ARG A 167 14.47 -9.09 -1.69
C ARG A 167 15.74 -9.82 -2.10
N SER A 168 16.61 -9.21 -2.88
CA SER A 168 17.89 -9.83 -3.28
C SER A 168 18.89 -9.97 -2.12
N ASN A 169 18.75 -9.14 -1.08
CA ASN A 169 19.65 -9.12 0.08
C ASN A 169 19.15 -9.96 1.27
N THR A 170 18.05 -10.71 1.12
CA THR A 170 17.60 -11.64 2.15
C THR A 170 18.20 -13.03 1.85
N PRO A 171 19.13 -13.54 2.69
CA PRO A 171 19.78 -14.84 2.48
C PRO A 171 18.80 -16.03 2.66
#